data_AF-A0AAD2ZEB5-F1
#
_entry.id   AF-A0AAD2ZEB5-F1
#
_cell.length_a   1.000
_cell.length_b   1.000
_cell.length_c   1.000
_cell.angle_alpha   90.00
_cell.angle_beta   90.00
_cell.angle_gamma   90.00
#
_symmetry.space_group_name_H-M   'P 1'
#
loop_
_entity.id
_entity.type
_entity.pdbx_description
1 polymer ?
#
loop_
_entity_poly.entity_id
_entity_poly.type
_entity_poly.pdbx_seq_one_letter_code
_entity_poly.pdbx_strand_id
1 'polypeptide(L)'
;MTHLSDGSLWDRQAFPDTTILEIRPRKRLKYAGDGGNSGGLLSFTSAHTDAWRQQGYEDTMLAMEHIRKPLAARQALTRSEAVLQKSLDITEEADLALRNAMARIK
;
A
#
# COMPACT_ATOMS: atom_id res chain seq x y z
N MET A 1 -5.47 21.43 -8.09
CA MET A 1 -4.60 21.34 -6.89
C MET A 1 -3.44 22.30 -7.13
N THR A 2 -2.83 22.86 -6.09
CA THR A 2 -1.78 23.89 -6.22
C THR A 2 -0.49 23.36 -5.60
N HIS A 3 0.64 23.57 -6.27
CA HIS A 3 1.93 23.16 -5.76
C HIS A 3 2.29 24.01 -4.52
N LEU A 4 2.72 23.35 -3.44
CA LEU A 4 2.93 24.01 -2.15
C LEU A 4 4.19 24.89 -2.11
N SER A 5 5.12 24.72 -3.05
CA SER A 5 6.40 25.42 -3.06
C SER A 5 6.33 26.78 -3.73
N ASP A 6 5.57 26.90 -4.82
CA ASP A 6 5.56 28.08 -5.70
C ASP A 6 4.15 28.58 -6.05
N GLY A 7 3.11 27.90 -5.57
CA GLY A 7 1.73 28.31 -5.84
C GLY A 7 1.27 28.05 -7.28
N SER A 8 2.07 27.35 -8.09
CA SER A 8 1.69 27.01 -9.47
C SER A 8 0.51 26.02 -9.49
N LEU A 9 -0.31 26.10 -10.53
CA LEU A 9 -1.37 25.10 -10.73
C LEU A 9 -0.73 23.75 -11.03
N TRP A 10 -1.17 22.73 -10.30
CA TRP A 10 -0.75 21.36 -10.51
C TRP A 10 -1.68 20.66 -11.49
N ASP A 11 -1.08 19.99 -12.47
CA ASP A 11 -1.76 19.13 -13.45
C ASP A 11 -1.14 17.73 -13.46
N ARG A 12 -1.98 16.71 -13.29
CA ARG A 12 -1.60 15.29 -13.40
C ARG A 12 -1.06 14.97 -14.80
N GLN A 13 -1.59 15.60 -15.85
CA GLN A 13 -1.21 15.28 -17.23
C GLN A 13 0.22 15.67 -17.56
N ALA A 14 0.82 16.58 -16.78
CA ALA A 14 2.22 16.96 -16.91
C ALA A 14 3.21 15.85 -16.50
N PHE A 15 2.73 14.76 -15.87
CA PHE A 15 3.55 13.66 -15.35
C PHE A 15 3.06 12.29 -15.86
N PRO A 16 3.12 12.03 -17.19
CA PRO A 16 2.51 10.84 -17.79
C PRO A 16 3.13 9.53 -17.30
N ASP A 17 4.46 9.52 -17.07
CA ASP A 17 5.22 8.33 -16.66
C ASP A 17 5.44 8.25 -15.14
N THR A 18 4.67 9.01 -14.37
CA THR A 18 4.82 9.06 -12.91
C THR A 18 3.69 8.30 -12.21
N THR A 19 4.06 7.45 -11.26
CA THR A 19 3.08 6.84 -10.35
C THR A 19 2.58 7.92 -9.39
N ILE A 20 1.31 8.30 -9.52
CA ILE A 20 0.68 9.28 -8.64
C ILE A 20 -0.01 8.56 -7.50
N LEU A 21 0.35 8.94 -6.29
CA LEU A 21 -0.29 8.49 -5.06
C LEU A 21 -1.20 9.60 -4.54
N GLU A 22 -2.51 9.39 -4.60
CA GLU A 22 -3.48 10.36 -4.09
C GLU A 22 -3.95 9.97 -2.68
N ILE A 23 -3.82 10.90 -1.73
CA ILE A 23 -4.34 10.76 -0.37
C ILE A 23 -5.58 11.64 -0.27
N ARG A 24 -6.75 11.01 -0.08
CA ARG A 24 -8.02 11.70 0.08
C ARG A 24 -8.50 11.62 1.53
N PRO A 25 -8.99 12.72 2.12
CA PRO A 25 -9.62 12.66 3.44
C PRO A 25 -10.83 11.72 3.40
N ARG A 26 -10.84 10.69 4.25
CA ARG A 26 -11.99 9.76 4.33
C ARG A 26 -13.16 10.33 5.13
N LYS A 27 -12.86 11.33 5.96
CA LYS A 27 -13.82 12.04 6.80
C LYS A 27 -13.74 13.52 6.46
N ARG A 28 -14.82 14.26 6.77
CA ARG A 28 -14.78 15.73 6.73
C ARG A 28 -13.59 16.20 7.55
N LEU A 29 -12.90 17.24 7.07
CA LEU A 29 -11.82 17.87 7.83
C LEU A 29 -12.38 18.31 9.18
N LYS A 30 -11.68 17.93 10.26
CA LYS A 30 -12.03 18.41 11.61
C LYS A 30 -12.11 19.94 11.60
N TYR A 31 -13.04 20.55 12.32
CA TYR A 31 -13.16 22.01 12.38
C TYR A 31 -13.43 22.72 11.03
N ALA A 32 -13.82 22.02 9.95
CA ALA A 32 -14.23 22.68 8.70
C ALA A 32 -15.60 23.39 8.77
N GLY A 33 -16.18 23.51 9.98
CA GLY A 33 -17.54 24.00 10.22
C GLY A 33 -18.60 22.93 9.93
N ASP A 34 -19.71 22.93 10.67
CA ASP A 34 -20.97 22.38 10.15
C ASP A 34 -21.71 23.49 9.36
N GLY A 35 -22.74 23.10 8.62
CA GLY A 35 -23.29 23.88 7.50
C GLY A 35 -23.58 25.35 7.79
N GLY A 36 -22.68 26.24 7.35
CA GLY A 36 -22.93 27.69 7.23
C GLY A 36 -21.83 28.60 7.75
N ASN A 37 -20.86 28.09 8.52
CA ASN A 37 -19.81 28.93 9.08
C ASN A 37 -18.40 28.43 8.70
N SER A 38 -17.83 29.02 7.64
CA SER A 38 -16.48 28.73 7.12
C SER A 38 -15.35 29.15 8.07
N GLY A 39 -15.65 29.76 9.22
CA GLY A 39 -14.67 30.31 10.16
C GLY A 39 -13.70 29.27 10.73
N GLY A 40 -14.11 28.02 10.87
CA GLY A 40 -13.24 26.96 11.40
C GLY A 40 -12.11 26.56 10.44
N LEU A 41 -12.36 26.54 9.13
CA LEU A 41 -11.34 26.23 8.11
C LEU A 41 -10.30 27.36 7.95
N LEU A 42 -10.71 28.60 8.21
CA LEU A 42 -9.83 29.78 8.14
C LEU A 42 -9.14 30.10 9.47
N SER A 43 -9.48 29.36 10.53
CA SER A 43 -8.88 29.54 11.85
C SER A 43 -7.61 28.69 11.96
N PHE A 44 -6.47 29.28 11.62
CA PHE A 44 -5.13 28.68 11.75
C PHE A 44 -4.65 28.65 13.22
N THR A 45 -5.53 28.26 14.14
CA THR A 45 -5.15 28.06 15.54
C THR A 45 -4.27 26.82 15.64
N SER A 46 -3.29 26.81 16.56
CA SER A 46 -2.38 25.67 16.74
C SER A 46 -3.16 24.35 16.90
N ALA A 47 -4.19 24.35 17.73
CA ALA A 47 -5.02 23.17 17.99
C ALA A 47 -5.68 22.59 16.72
N HIS A 48 -6.17 23.46 15.82
CA HIS A 48 -6.74 23.01 14.55
C HIS A 48 -5.66 22.47 13.61
N THR A 49 -4.50 23.13 13.54
CA THR A 49 -3.39 22.65 12.71
C THR A 49 -2.86 21.30 13.15
N ASP A 50 -2.77 21.04 14.47
CA ASP A 50 -2.36 19.75 15.02
C ASP A 50 -3.36 18.65 14.68
N ALA A 51 -4.65 18.95 14.81
CA ALA A 51 -5.71 18.00 14.48
C ALA A 51 -5.77 17.66 12.98
N TRP A 52 -5.55 18.64 12.09
CA TRP A 52 -5.45 18.42 10.65
C TRP A 52 -4.22 17.61 10.27
N ARG A 53 -3.08 17.88 10.92
CA ARG A 53 -1.85 17.10 10.72
C ARG A 53 -2.06 15.64 11.09
N GLN A 54 -2.67 15.40 12.26
CA GLN A 54 -2.98 14.05 12.71
C GLN A 54 -3.98 13.35 11.77
N GLN A 55 -5.02 14.05 11.32
CA GLN A 55 -5.97 13.50 10.35
C GLN A 55 -5.29 13.15 9.03
N GLY A 56 -4.45 14.03 8.48
CA GLY A 56 -3.68 13.76 7.26
C GLY A 56 -2.73 12.57 7.40
N TYR A 57 -2.10 12.40 8.57
CA TYR A 57 -1.28 11.22 8.87
C TYR A 57 -2.12 9.93 8.85
N GLU A 58 -3.27 9.92 9.53
CA GLU A 58 -4.18 8.77 9.56
C GLU A 58 -4.68 8.40 8.16
N ASP A 59 -5.11 9.41 7.38
CA ASP A 59 -5.58 9.21 5.99
C ASP A 59 -4.44 8.63 5.11
N THR A 60 -3.20 9.10 5.29
CA THR A 60 -2.01 8.58 4.60
C THR A 60 -1.75 7.13 4.95
N MET A 61 -1.74 6.79 6.25
CA MET A 61 -1.47 5.43 6.72
C MET A 61 -2.50 4.44 6.16
N LEU A 62 -3.78 4.82 6.12
CA LEU A 62 -4.82 4.00 5.53
C LEU A 62 -4.62 3.81 4.02
N ALA A 63 -4.31 4.88 3.28
CA ALA A 63 -3.99 4.78 1.86
C ALA A 63 -2.80 3.83 1.61
N MET A 64 -1.76 3.91 2.45
CA MET A 64 -0.57 3.06 2.33
C MET A 64 -0.88 1.60 2.68
N GLU A 65 -1.78 1.36 3.63
CA GLU A 65 -2.15 0.00 4.02
C GLU A 65 -2.78 -0.78 2.86
N HIS A 66 -3.59 -0.11 2.03
CA HIS A 66 -4.19 -0.68 0.82
C HIS A 66 -3.16 -1.09 -0.23
N ILE A 67 -1.97 -0.50 -0.22
CA ILE A 67 -0.85 -0.86 -1.11
C ILE A 67 0.01 -1.95 -0.45
N ARG A 68 0.32 -1.77 0.83
CA ARG A 68 1.21 -2.67 1.59
C ARG A 68 0.67 -4.08 1.71
N LYS A 69 -0.63 -4.25 1.99
CA LYS A 69 -1.26 -5.57 2.20
C LYS A 69 -1.15 -6.47 0.96
N PRO A 70 -1.57 -6.04 -0.25
CA PRO A 70 -1.39 -6.84 -1.46
C PRO A 70 0.07 -7.16 -1.77
N LEU A 71 0.99 -6.20 -1.59
CA LEU A 71 2.42 -6.44 -1.82
C LEU A 71 2.98 -7.53 -0.89
N ALA A 72 2.66 -7.45 0.40
CA ALA A 72 3.07 -8.46 1.37
C ALA A 72 2.47 -9.84 1.04
N ALA A 73 1.19 -9.89 0.64
CA ALA A 73 0.53 -11.14 0.25
C ALA A 73 1.19 -11.78 -0.99
N ARG A 74 1.52 -10.98 -2.01
CA ARG A 74 2.24 -11.47 -3.20
C ARG A 74 3.63 -11.98 -2.86
N GLN A 75 4.36 -11.27 -2.00
CA GLN A 75 5.67 -11.72 -1.55
C GLN A 75 5.59 -13.04 -0.78
N ALA A 76 4.58 -13.19 0.09
CA ALA A 76 4.34 -14.44 0.79
C ALA A 76 4.01 -15.58 -0.17
N LEU A 77 3.14 -15.34 -1.16
CA LEU A 77 2.79 -16.31 -2.20
C LEU A 77 4.02 -16.78 -2.98
N THR A 78 4.85 -15.87 -3.48
CA THR A 78 6.06 -16.22 -4.23
C THR A 78 7.03 -17.05 -3.40
N ARG A 79 7.15 -16.78 -2.09
CA ARG A 79 7.95 -17.61 -1.18
C ARG A 79 7.36 -19.00 -1.01
N SER A 80 6.04 -19.11 -0.85
CA SER A 80 5.35 -20.39 -0.74
C SER A 80 5.48 -21.23 -2.01
N GLU A 81 5.35 -20.60 -3.19
CA GLU A 81 5.55 -21.26 -4.49
C GLU A 81 6.98 -21.81 -4.62
N ALA A 82 7.99 -21.03 -4.25
CA ALA A 82 9.39 -21.47 -4.29
C ALA A 82 9.65 -22.67 -3.35
N VAL A 83 9.06 -22.66 -2.15
CA VAL A 83 9.18 -23.77 -1.20
C VAL A 83 8.46 -25.02 -1.72
N LEU A 84 7.27 -24.85 -2.31
CA LEU A 84 6.52 -25.95 -2.91
C LEU A 84 7.29 -26.60 -4.05
N GLN A 85 7.83 -25.80 -4.97
CA GLN A 85 8.62 -26.32 -6.10
C GLN A 85 9.81 -27.14 -5.61
N LYS A 86 10.56 -26.61 -4.64
CA LYS A 86 11.70 -27.34 -4.05
C LYS A 86 11.27 -28.67 -3.42
N SER A 87 10.10 -28.71 -2.78
CA SER A 87 9.57 -29.94 -2.21
C SER A 87 9.21 -30.96 -3.29
N LEU A 88 8.62 -30.52 -4.40
CA LEU A 88 8.27 -31.38 -5.52
C LEU A 88 9.53 -32.00 -6.15
N ASP A 89 10.56 -31.20 -6.39
CA ASP A 89 11.84 -31.66 -6.95
C ASP A 89 12.46 -32.75 -6.06
N ILE A 90 12.46 -32.55 -4.73
CA ILE A 90 12.96 -33.54 -3.76
C ILE A 90 12.15 -34.85 -3.81
N THR A 91 10.82 -34.75 -3.91
CA THR A 91 9.96 -35.94 -3.98
C THR A 91 10.16 -36.72 -5.29
N GLU A 92 10.38 -36.04 -6.42
CA GLU A 92 10.68 -36.71 -7.69
C GLU A 92 12.02 -37.45 -7.64
N GLU A 93 13.05 -36.85 -7.05
CA GLU A 93 14.35 -37.50 -6.84
C GLU A 93 14.22 -38.74 -5.96
N ALA A 94 13.46 -38.65 -4.86
CA ALA A 94 13.22 -39.77 -3.95
C ALA A 94 12.47 -40.92 -4.64
N ASP A 95 11.45 -40.61 -5.43
CA ASP A 95 10.68 -41.59 -6.20
C ASP A 95 11.55 -42.30 -7.25
N LEU A 96 12.43 -41.57 -7.93
CA LEU A 96 13.40 -42.13 -8.88
C LEU A 96 14.38 -43.07 -8.17
N ALA A 97 14.93 -42.65 -7.03
CA ALA A 97 15.84 -43.47 -6.24
C ALA A 97 15.17 -44.77 -5.76
N LEU A 98 13.92 -44.68 -5.31
CA LEU A 98 13.14 -45.84 -4.89
C LEU A 98 12.88 -46.81 -6.04
N ARG A 99 12.43 -46.31 -7.20
CA ARG A 99 12.22 -47.14 -8.40
C ARG A 99 13.49 -47.87 -8.82
N ASN A 100 14.63 -47.18 -8.82
CA ASN A 100 15.93 -47.76 -9.14
C ASN A 100 16.35 -48.85 -8.14
N ALA A 101 16.11 -48.63 -6.84
CA ALA A 101 16.39 -49.64 -5.82
C ALA A 101 15.51 -50.89 -5.98
N MET A 102 14.21 -50.72 -6.24
CA MET A 102 13.29 -51.83 -6.48
C MET A 102 13.66 -52.64 -7.74
N ALA A 103 14.12 -51.97 -8.81
CA ALA A 103 14.56 -52.64 -10.03
C ALA A 103 15.81 -53.53 -9.83
N ARG A 104 16.64 -53.25 -8.81
CA ARG A 104 17.85 -54.03 -8.50
C ARG A 104 17.59 -55.28 -7.66
N ILE A 105 16.41 -55.38 -7.05
CA ILE A 105 16.02 -56.50 -6.17
C ILE A 105 15.19 -57.55 -6.95
N LYS A 106 14.84 -57.26 -8.21
CA LYS A 106 14.14 -58.16 -9.12
C LYS A 106 15.12 -58.82 -10.08
#